data_AF-A0A830E9B8-F1
#
_entry.id   AF-A0A830E9B8-F1
#
_cell.length_a   1.000
_cell.length_b   1.000
_cell.length_c   1.000
_cell.angle_alpha   90.00
_cell.angle_beta   90.00
_cell.angle_gamma   90.00
#
_symmetry.space_group_name_H-M   'P 1'
#
loop_
_entity.id
_entity.type
_entity.pdbx_description
1 polymer ?
#
loop_
_entity_poly.entity_id
_entity_poly.type
_entity_poly.pdbx_seq_one_letter_code
_entity_poly.pdbx_strand_id
1 'polypeptide(L)'
;MILRKVMLKALLSTLLIVTSEQAEVLGLRRSGVIKGKYVDLVVYMPKGGNELFISGVIKCPFTGKEFRLYVTPHTDQVKLGFVQHLSGFNDHVIRTKEYRQWLNVRVESYSRNSFHRRRYFVCARCGHKTTRFPDALLHLIRVHGFLTRFP
;
A
#
# COMPACT_ATOMS: atom_id res chain seq x y z
N MET A 1 4.88 36.66 34.82
CA MET A 1 6.04 36.72 33.90
C MET A 1 6.55 35.31 33.67
N ILE A 2 6.42 34.86 32.41
CA ILE A 2 7.44 34.13 31.65
C ILE A 2 7.74 32.72 32.18
N LEU A 3 7.00 31.72 31.68
CA LEU A 3 7.41 30.90 30.53
C LEU A 3 8.82 30.35 30.68
N ARG A 4 8.93 29.03 30.89
CA ARG A 4 9.92 28.13 30.26
C ARG A 4 10.02 26.84 31.05
N LYS A 5 9.00 25.98 30.97
CA LYS A 5 9.18 24.56 31.31
C LYS A 5 8.24 23.59 30.58
N VAL A 6 7.57 24.05 29.53
CA VAL A 6 6.71 23.21 28.67
C VAL A 6 7.10 23.42 27.21
N MET A 7 8.34 23.10 26.85
CA MET A 7 8.78 23.02 25.45
C MET A 7 9.69 21.80 25.23
N LEU A 8 9.29 20.65 25.77
CA LEU A 8 9.96 19.37 25.46
C LEU A 8 8.97 18.24 25.17
N LYS A 9 7.82 18.59 24.55
CA LYS A 9 6.80 17.63 24.11
C LYS A 9 6.28 17.84 22.69
N ALA A 10 7.05 18.54 21.85
CA ALA A 10 6.71 18.76 20.43
C ALA A 10 7.74 18.14 19.47
N LEU A 11 8.42 17.06 19.88
CA LEU A 11 9.10 16.12 18.99
C LEU A 11 8.21 14.90 18.69
N LEU A 12 6.88 15.12 18.63
CA LEU A 12 5.97 14.14 18.04
C LEU A 12 6.08 14.29 16.53
N SER A 13 6.95 13.45 15.94
CA SER A 13 6.67 12.71 14.71
C SER A 13 5.56 13.33 13.84
N THR A 14 5.89 14.40 13.13
CA THR A 14 5.13 14.83 11.95
C THR A 14 5.20 13.67 10.97
N LEU A 15 4.17 12.81 10.98
CA LEU A 15 3.81 12.03 9.81
C LEU A 15 3.62 13.04 8.68
N LEU A 16 4.68 13.24 7.89
CA LEU A 16 4.63 13.95 6.63
C LEU A 16 3.75 13.10 5.71
N ILE A 17 2.46 13.38 5.75
CA ILE A 17 1.51 12.97 4.73
C ILE A 17 1.97 13.70 3.48
N VAL A 18 2.74 13.01 2.64
CA VAL A 18 3.23 13.56 1.37
C VAL A 18 2.00 13.93 0.54
N THR A 19 1.79 15.23 0.34
CA THR A 19 0.72 15.71 -0.53
C THR A 19 1.07 15.39 -1.99
N SER A 20 0.07 15.34 -2.88
CA SER A 20 0.28 15.04 -4.30
C SER A 20 1.33 15.93 -4.96
N GLU A 21 1.44 17.19 -4.50
CA GLU A 21 2.43 18.17 -4.99
C GLU A 21 3.85 17.83 -4.53
N GLN A 22 4.02 17.35 -3.29
CA GLN A 22 5.33 16.93 -2.78
C GLN A 22 5.83 15.64 -3.45
N ALA A 23 4.91 14.75 -3.84
CA ALA A 23 5.24 13.50 -4.52
C ALA A 23 5.85 13.73 -5.93
N GLU A 24 5.37 14.74 -6.66
CA GLU A 24 5.88 15.08 -8.00
C GLU A 24 7.31 15.65 -7.96
N VAL A 25 7.61 16.47 -6.96
CA VAL A 25 8.96 17.03 -6.72
C VAL A 25 9.97 15.93 -6.41
N LEU A 26 9.53 14.84 -5.76
CA LEU A 26 10.39 13.72 -5.37
C LEU A 26 10.56 12.66 -6.46
N GLY A 27 9.88 12.78 -7.61
CA GLY A 27 10.02 11.87 -8.74
C GLY A 27 8.94 10.79 -8.86
N LEU A 28 7.84 10.87 -8.10
CA LEU A 28 6.62 10.10 -8.35
C LEU A 28 5.69 10.87 -9.28
N ARG A 29 5.40 10.33 -10.45
CA ARG A 29 4.34 10.86 -11.32
C ARG A 29 2.99 10.23 -10.97
N ARG A 30 1.94 11.05 -10.94
CA ARG A 30 0.57 10.56 -10.86
C ARG A 30 0.24 9.77 -12.14
N SER A 31 -0.12 8.50 -11.98
CA SER A 31 -0.45 7.60 -13.09
C SER A 31 -1.96 7.43 -13.28
N GLY A 32 -2.77 7.62 -12.23
CA GLY A 32 -4.21 7.50 -12.33
C GLY A 32 -4.94 7.63 -10.99
N VAL A 33 -6.26 7.56 -11.05
CA VAL A 33 -7.15 7.62 -9.88
C VAL A 33 -8.12 6.45 -9.95
N ILE A 34 -8.39 5.85 -8.79
CA ILE A 34 -9.34 4.75 -8.63
C ILE A 34 -10.36 5.21 -7.58
N LYS A 35 -11.62 5.32 -7.98
CA LYS A 35 -12.73 5.64 -7.08
C LYS A 35 -13.78 4.53 -7.11
N GLY A 36 -14.39 4.29 -5.97
CA GLY A 36 -15.46 3.31 -5.78
C GLY A 36 -16.06 3.40 -4.39
N LYS A 37 -17.11 2.62 -4.14
CA LYS A 37 -17.86 2.62 -2.86
C LYS A 37 -16.95 2.39 -1.63
N TYR A 38 -15.89 1.60 -1.79
CA TYR A 38 -14.98 1.22 -0.71
C TYR A 38 -13.55 1.70 -0.92
N VAL A 39 -13.29 2.53 -1.94
CA VAL A 39 -11.92 2.87 -2.33
C VAL A 39 -11.84 4.27 -2.95
N ASP A 40 -10.90 5.07 -2.48
CA ASP A 40 -10.47 6.31 -3.12
C ASP A 40 -8.94 6.35 -3.11
N LEU A 41 -8.32 6.05 -4.24
CA LEU A 41 -6.87 5.92 -4.38
C LEU A 41 -6.33 6.73 -5.53
N VAL A 42 -5.15 7.29 -5.31
CA VAL A 42 -4.26 7.81 -6.33
C VAL A 42 -3.13 6.81 -6.56
N VAL A 43 -2.92 6.46 -7.82
CA VAL A 43 -1.83 5.57 -8.24
C VAL A 43 -0.68 6.42 -8.73
N TYR A 44 0.52 6.14 -8.22
CA TYR A 44 1.75 6.79 -8.60
C TYR A 44 2.71 5.80 -9.26
N MET A 45 3.61 6.33 -10.08
CA MET A 45 4.71 5.58 -10.67
C MET A 45 5.99 6.41 -10.57
N PRO A 46 7.14 5.83 -10.20
CA PRO A 46 8.41 6.56 -10.19
C PRO A 46 8.88 6.82 -11.63
N LYS A 47 9.58 7.94 -11.86
CA LYS A 47 10.09 8.29 -13.20
C LYS A 47 11.08 7.27 -13.79
N GLY A 48 11.83 6.58 -12.93
CA GLY A 48 12.87 5.61 -13.33
C GLY A 48 12.51 4.14 -13.10
N GLY A 49 11.26 3.81 -12.75
CA GLY A 49 10.88 2.43 -12.43
C GLY A 49 9.44 2.10 -12.84
N ASN A 50 9.15 0.80 -12.92
CA ASN A 50 7.83 0.28 -13.30
C ASN A 50 6.96 -0.09 -12.09
N GLU A 51 7.45 0.22 -10.90
CA GLU A 51 6.84 -0.12 -9.63
C GLU A 51 5.69 0.83 -9.31
N LEU A 52 4.47 0.31 -9.15
CA LEU A 52 3.31 1.14 -8.83
C LEU A 52 3.18 1.34 -7.32
N PHE A 53 2.79 2.54 -6.95
CA PHE A 53 2.50 2.93 -5.57
C PHE A 53 1.09 3.47 -5.46
N ILE A 54 0.51 3.38 -4.28
CA ILE A 54 -0.87 3.79 -4.03
C ILE A 54 -0.95 4.67 -2.78
N SER A 55 -1.74 5.73 -2.84
CA SER A 55 -2.10 6.52 -1.67
C SER A 55 -3.58 6.84 -1.69
N GLY A 56 -4.19 6.97 -0.52
CA GLY A 56 -5.60 7.30 -0.38
C GLY A 56 -6.24 6.45 0.72
N VAL A 57 -7.52 6.15 0.58
CA VAL A 57 -8.31 5.45 1.59
C VAL A 57 -8.92 4.18 1.01
N ILE A 58 -8.82 3.09 1.77
CA ILE A 58 -9.57 1.86 1.52
C ILE A 58 -10.44 1.56 2.72
N LYS A 59 -11.72 1.30 2.45
CA LYS A 59 -12.66 0.75 3.40
C LYS A 59 -12.80 -0.74 3.17
N CYS A 60 -12.72 -1.53 4.23
CA CYS A 60 -12.99 -2.95 4.15
C CYS A 60 -14.52 -3.17 4.02
N PRO A 61 -15.01 -3.84 2.96
CA PRO A 61 -16.45 -4.07 2.78
C PRO A 61 -17.02 -5.06 3.80
N PHE A 62 -16.18 -5.93 4.37
CA PHE A 62 -16.63 -6.98 5.30
C PHE A 62 -16.63 -6.54 6.77
N THR A 63 -15.72 -5.63 7.14
CA THR A 63 -15.56 -5.20 8.54
C THR A 63 -15.83 -3.72 8.76
N GLY A 64 -16.03 -2.94 7.69
CA GLY A 64 -16.25 -1.50 7.75
C GLY A 64 -15.02 -0.67 8.13
N LYS A 65 -13.89 -1.30 8.49
CA LYS A 65 -12.66 -0.60 8.90
C LYS A 65 -12.06 0.18 7.75
N GLU A 66 -11.55 1.36 8.06
CA GLU A 66 -10.91 2.25 7.09
C GLU A 66 -9.39 2.28 7.30
N PHE A 67 -8.66 2.24 6.19
CA PHE A 67 -7.21 2.17 6.15
C PHE A 67 -6.70 3.28 5.24
N ARG A 68 -5.75 4.07 5.75
CA ARG A 68 -5.10 5.14 5.00
C ARG A 68 -3.77 4.66 4.44
N LEU A 69 -3.63 4.71 3.13
CA LEU A 69 -2.45 4.31 2.39
C LEU A 69 -1.67 5.57 2.02
N TYR A 70 -0.38 5.55 2.24
CA TYR A 70 0.48 6.66 1.85
C TYR A 70 1.87 6.17 1.46
N VAL A 71 2.60 7.04 0.79
CA VAL A 71 3.92 6.75 0.25
C VAL A 71 4.86 7.80 0.81
N THR A 72 6.02 7.35 1.30
CA THR A 72 7.08 8.27 1.73
C THR A 72 8.31 8.09 0.85
N PRO A 73 9.04 9.16 0.52
CA PRO A 73 10.37 9.02 -0.06
C PRO A 73 11.30 8.30 0.94
N HIS A 74 12.16 7.46 0.40
CA HIS A 74 13.29 6.90 1.13
C HIS A 74 14.52 7.71 0.72
N THR A 75 15.13 8.41 1.68
CA THR A 75 16.22 9.36 1.44
C THR A 75 17.60 8.80 1.77
N ASP A 76 17.76 7.48 1.85
CA ASP A 76 19.09 6.90 2.01
C ASP A 76 19.90 7.06 0.72
N GLN A 77 21.10 7.64 0.86
CA GLN A 77 21.98 8.10 -0.22
C GLN A 77 22.34 7.04 -1.28
N VAL A 78 22.10 5.76 -1.02
CA VAL A 78 22.48 4.64 -1.89
C VAL A 78 21.36 4.24 -2.87
N LYS A 79 20.08 4.51 -2.55
CA LYS A 79 18.93 4.24 -3.43
C LYS A 79 17.83 5.25 -3.17
N LEU A 80 17.68 6.22 -4.07
CA LEU A 80 16.45 7.02 -4.16
C LEU A 80 15.28 6.07 -4.43
N GLY A 81 14.36 5.96 -3.48
CA GLY A 81 13.25 5.01 -3.55
C GLY A 81 12.02 5.53 -2.84
N PHE A 82 10.95 4.73 -2.89
CA PHE A 82 9.69 5.04 -2.22
C PHE A 82 9.25 3.86 -1.37
N VAL A 83 8.74 4.15 -0.18
CA VAL A 83 8.18 3.15 0.73
C VAL A 83 6.67 3.26 0.72
N GLN A 84 6.00 2.15 0.44
CA GLN A 84 4.57 2.02 0.59
C GLN A 84 4.21 1.71 2.04
N HIS A 85 3.45 2.61 2.66
CA HIS A 85 2.84 2.37 3.97
C HIS A 85 1.43 1.85 3.78
N LEU A 86 1.14 0.69 4.39
CA LEU A 86 -0.15 -0.01 4.29
C LEU A 86 -1.02 0.15 5.54
N SER A 87 -0.52 0.79 6.60
CA SER A 87 -1.26 1.09 7.83
C SER A 87 -2.05 -0.10 8.41
N GLY A 88 -1.44 -1.30 8.36
CA GLY A 88 -2.05 -2.54 8.83
C GLY A 88 -3.09 -3.18 7.90
N PHE A 89 -3.37 -2.58 6.72
CA PHE A 89 -4.33 -3.12 5.77
C PHE A 89 -3.93 -4.50 5.24
N ASN A 90 -2.64 -4.72 4.95
CA ASN A 90 -2.14 -6.03 4.51
C ASN A 90 -2.45 -7.12 5.55
N ASP A 91 -2.09 -6.88 6.82
CA ASP A 91 -2.35 -7.84 7.90
C ASP A 91 -3.86 -8.05 8.11
N HIS A 92 -4.65 -6.99 7.98
CA HIS A 92 -6.09 -7.08 8.03
C HIS A 92 -6.66 -7.99 6.93
N VAL A 93 -6.22 -7.83 5.68
CA VAL A 93 -6.62 -8.67 4.55
C VAL A 93 -6.25 -10.12 4.78
N ILE A 94 -5.04 -10.39 5.28
CA ILE A 94 -4.57 -11.76 5.56
C ILE A 94 -5.42 -12.45 6.65
N ARG A 95 -5.84 -11.70 7.67
CA ARG A 95 -6.60 -12.24 8.81
C ARG A 95 -8.09 -12.41 8.52
N THR A 96 -8.64 -11.60 7.62
CA THR A 96 -10.08 -11.57 7.34
C THR A 96 -10.45 -12.66 6.34
N LYS A 97 -11.25 -13.64 6.76
CA LYS A 97 -11.51 -14.88 5.99
C LYS A 97 -12.19 -14.61 4.65
N GLU A 98 -13.05 -13.62 4.60
CA GLU A 98 -13.82 -13.20 3.44
C GLU A 98 -12.94 -12.72 2.28
N TYR A 99 -11.71 -12.28 2.55
CA TYR A 99 -10.76 -11.93 1.50
C TYR A 99 -10.15 -13.14 0.79
N ARG A 100 -10.21 -14.35 1.36
CA ARG A 100 -9.60 -15.55 0.76
C ARG A 100 -10.19 -15.91 -0.61
N GLN A 101 -11.45 -15.54 -0.85
CA GLN A 101 -12.10 -15.72 -2.16
C GLN A 101 -11.53 -14.77 -3.25
N TRP A 102 -10.72 -13.79 -2.86
CA TRP A 102 -10.09 -12.81 -3.75
C TRP A 102 -8.57 -12.98 -3.77
N LEU A 103 -7.96 -13.11 -2.60
CA LEU A 103 -6.52 -13.13 -2.43
C LEU A 103 -6.09 -14.27 -1.51
N ASN A 104 -5.22 -15.12 -2.02
CA ASN A 104 -4.54 -16.17 -1.28
C ASN A 104 -3.11 -15.77 -0.99
N VAL A 105 -2.65 -16.02 0.24
CA VAL A 105 -1.24 -15.85 0.59
C VAL A 105 -0.57 -17.23 0.63
N ARG A 106 0.47 -17.39 -0.18
CA ARG A 106 1.29 -18.61 -0.20
C ARG A 106 2.69 -18.28 0.31
N VAL A 107 3.24 -19.18 1.12
CA VAL A 107 4.61 -19.12 1.58
C VAL A 107 5.37 -20.22 0.86
N GLU A 108 6.30 -19.84 0.00
CA GLU A 108 7.06 -20.78 -0.81
C GLU A 108 8.56 -20.59 -0.58
N SER A 109 9.31 -21.68 -0.70
CA SER A 109 10.78 -21.63 -0.67
C SER A 109 11.30 -20.90 -1.91
N TYR A 110 12.35 -20.09 -1.74
CA TYR A 110 12.96 -19.36 -2.85
C TYR A 110 13.49 -20.28 -3.95
N SER A 111 14.02 -21.44 -3.56
CA SER A 111 14.44 -22.53 -4.44
C SER A 111 14.23 -23.86 -3.71
N ARG A 112 14.31 -24.98 -4.44
CA ARG A 112 14.01 -26.34 -3.94
C ARG A 112 14.78 -26.72 -2.66
N ASN A 113 15.96 -26.11 -2.43
CA ASN A 113 16.82 -26.34 -1.26
C ASN A 113 17.08 -25.08 -0.40
N SER A 114 16.35 -23.98 -0.62
CA SER A 114 16.57 -22.76 0.17
C SER A 114 15.68 -22.75 1.43
N PHE A 115 16.30 -22.47 2.57
CA PHE A 115 15.59 -22.16 3.83
C PHE A 115 14.86 -20.81 3.78
N HIS A 116 15.20 -19.94 2.82
CA HIS A 116 14.57 -18.65 2.67
C HIS A 116 13.18 -18.82 2.09
N ARG A 117 12.17 -18.49 2.89
CA ARG A 117 10.76 -18.50 2.50
C ARG A 117 10.32 -17.11 2.09
N ARG A 118 9.62 -17.02 0.96
CA ARG A 118 9.03 -15.77 0.47
C ARG A 118 7.51 -15.87 0.46
N ARG A 119 6.86 -14.78 0.84
CA ARG A 119 5.40 -14.65 0.73
C ARG A 119 5.03 -14.20 -0.67
N TYR A 120 4.05 -14.87 -1.23
CA TYR A 120 3.42 -14.54 -2.50
C TYR A 120 1.94 -14.27 -2.29
N PHE A 121 1.47 -13.22 -2.93
CA PHE A 121 0.07 -12.83 -3.03
C PHE A 121 -0.45 -13.36 -4.37
N VAL A 122 -1.41 -14.27 -4.30
CA VAL A 122 -1.97 -14.99 -5.44
C VAL A 122 -3.44 -14.63 -5.58
N CYS A 123 -3.83 -14.12 -6.74
CA CYS A 123 -5.23 -13.88 -7.07
C CYS A 123 -5.99 -15.21 -7.09
N ALA A 124 -7.07 -15.31 -6.33
CA ALA A 124 -7.91 -16.50 -6.28
C ALA A 124 -8.77 -16.68 -7.55
N ARG A 125 -8.97 -15.61 -8.34
CA ARG A 125 -9.82 -15.61 -9.55
C ARG A 125 -9.09 -16.07 -10.80
N CYS A 126 -7.85 -15.60 -11.02
CA CYS A 126 -7.10 -15.88 -12.25
C CYS A 126 -5.68 -16.44 -12.02
N GLY A 127 -5.25 -16.62 -10.77
CA GLY A 127 -3.93 -17.18 -10.44
C GLY A 127 -2.75 -16.22 -10.58
N HIS A 128 -2.97 -14.94 -10.91
CA HIS A 128 -1.90 -13.94 -10.96
C HIS A 128 -1.12 -13.89 -9.63
N LYS A 129 0.21 -13.89 -9.71
CA LYS A 129 1.11 -14.05 -8.56
C LYS A 129 2.11 -12.91 -8.51
N THR A 130 2.23 -12.27 -7.35
CA THR A 130 3.24 -11.23 -7.08
C THR A 130 3.73 -11.32 -5.64
N THR A 131 4.87 -10.69 -5.36
CA THR A 131 5.45 -10.61 -4.02
C THR A 131 5.08 -9.31 -3.31
N ARG A 132 4.57 -8.33 -4.05
CA ARG A 132 4.18 -7.03 -3.53
C ARG A 132 2.67 -6.95 -3.37
N PHE A 133 2.24 -6.63 -2.16
CA PHE A 133 0.83 -6.45 -1.86
C PHE A 133 0.16 -5.35 -2.71
N PRO A 134 0.77 -4.16 -2.94
CA PRO A 134 0.17 -3.12 -3.79
C PRO A 134 -0.14 -3.60 -5.21
N ASP A 135 0.76 -4.37 -5.81
CA ASP A 135 0.58 -4.91 -7.16
C ASP A 135 -0.60 -5.90 -7.20
N ALA A 136 -0.68 -6.79 -6.20
CA ALA A 136 -1.79 -7.74 -6.09
C ALA A 136 -3.13 -7.01 -5.93
N LEU A 137 -3.15 -5.96 -5.09
CA LEU A 137 -4.34 -5.17 -4.85
C LEU A 137 -4.77 -4.41 -6.12
N LEU A 138 -3.84 -3.75 -6.81
CA LEU A 138 -4.10 -3.07 -8.07
C LEU A 138 -4.63 -4.04 -9.13
N HIS A 139 -4.05 -5.24 -9.21
CA HIS A 139 -4.54 -6.30 -10.09
C HIS A 139 -5.99 -6.67 -9.75
N LEU A 140 -6.31 -6.93 -8.48
CA LEU A 140 -7.68 -7.25 -8.06
C LEU A 140 -8.67 -6.14 -8.39
N ILE A 141 -8.29 -4.89 -8.14
CA ILE A 141 -9.16 -3.73 -8.41
C ILE A 141 -9.37 -3.54 -9.92
N ARG A 142 -8.29 -3.54 -10.71
CA ARG A 142 -8.35 -3.21 -12.15
C ARG A 142 -8.91 -4.33 -12.99
N VAL A 143 -8.56 -5.58 -12.69
CA VAL A 143 -8.94 -6.75 -13.51
C VAL A 143 -10.27 -7.34 -13.06
N HIS A 144 -10.51 -7.41 -11.75
CA HIS A 144 -11.69 -8.07 -11.20
C HIS A 144 -12.72 -7.12 -10.57
N GLY A 145 -12.50 -5.81 -10.63
CA GLY A 145 -13.41 -4.82 -10.07
C GLY A 145 -13.52 -4.90 -8.55
N PHE A 146 -12.53 -5.48 -7.87
CA PHE A 146 -12.52 -5.59 -6.42
C PHE A 146 -12.60 -4.19 -5.78
N LEU A 147 -13.44 -4.01 -4.75
CA LEU A 147 -13.74 -2.74 -4.06
C LEU A 147 -14.41 -1.62 -4.89
N THR A 148 -14.37 -1.69 -6.22
CA THR A 148 -15.00 -0.69 -7.12
C THR A 148 -16.39 -1.12 -7.56
N ARG A 149 -16.57 -2.40 -7.89
CA ARG A 149 -17.83 -3.00 -8.37
C ARG A 149 -18.39 -4.05 -7.40
N PHE A 150 -17.85 -4.09 -6.19
CA PHE A 150 -18.34 -4.97 -5.15
C PHE A 150 -19.79 -4.58 -4.82
N PRO A 151 -20.77 -5.53 -4.82
CA PRO A 151 -22.14 -5.22 -4.44
C PRO A 151 -22.23 -4.61 -3.03
#